data_AF-A0A444WU67-F1
#
_entry.id   AF-A0A444WU67-F1
#
_cell.length_a   1.000
_cell.length_b   1.000
_cell.length_c   1.000
_cell.angle_alpha   90.00
_cell.angle_beta   90.00
_cell.angle_gamma   90.00
#
_symmetry.space_group_name_H-M   'P 1'
#
loop_
_entity.id
_entity.type
_entity.pdbx_description
1 polymer ?
#
loop_
_entity_poly.entity_id
_entity_poly.type
_entity_poly.pdbx_seq_one_letter_code
_entity_poly.pdbx_strand_id
1 'polypeptide(L)'
;MWQQIGVTIFFSFVLVVLDQDAVIGLKLIPREEASRVMKPLLHGDYPTSMKKIAGERIPTFTDRESKLVKGSYGFIGLIHYTNINITYNSLVLESNLRDFSADMAVLMHGSDLFENAEYPIEPWGLI
;
A
#
# COMPACT_ATOMS: atom_id res chain seq x y z
N MET A 1 -21.69 -28.69 -3.13
CA MET A 1 -21.37 -27.43 -2.43
C MET A 1 -20.00 -27.00 -2.93
N TRP A 2 -19.87 -25.86 -3.62
CA TRP A 2 -18.57 -25.40 -4.11
C TRP A 2 -17.85 -24.63 -3.00
N GLN A 3 -16.66 -25.09 -2.61
CA GLN A 3 -15.79 -24.33 -1.70
C GLN A 3 -15.11 -23.22 -2.51
N GLN A 4 -15.16 -21.99 -2.02
CA GLN A 4 -14.44 -20.85 -2.60
C GLN A 4 -13.12 -20.64 -1.86
N ILE A 5 -12.05 -20.37 -2.61
CA ILE A 5 -10.72 -20.04 -2.09
C ILE A 5 -10.45 -18.57 -2.42
N GLY A 6 -10.03 -17.79 -1.44
CA GLY A 6 -9.78 -16.36 -1.61
C GLY A 6 -8.45 -15.92 -1.03
N VAL A 7 -8.11 -14.65 -1.25
CA VAL A 7 -6.93 -13.99 -0.69
C VAL A 7 -7.39 -12.95 0.33
N THR A 8 -6.70 -12.87 1.46
CA THR A 8 -6.95 -11.84 2.47
C THR A 8 -5.80 -10.87 2.50
N ILE A 9 -6.11 -9.58 2.41
CA ILE A 9 -5.12 -8.50 2.37
C ILE A 9 -5.29 -7.65 3.63
N PHE A 10 -4.19 -7.48 4.36
CA PHE A 10 -4.11 -6.50 5.43
C PHE A 10 -4.00 -5.11 4.79
N PHE A 11 -4.88 -4.20 5.19
CA PHE A 11 -4.97 -2.85 4.67
C PHE A 11 -5.10 -1.85 5.81
N SER A 12 -4.09 -1.00 5.98
CA SER A 12 -4.12 0.14 6.89
C SER A 12 -4.72 1.34 6.17
N PHE A 13 -5.64 2.07 6.80
CA PHE A 13 -6.10 3.34 6.25
C PHE A 13 -5.07 4.44 6.55
N VAL A 14 -4.80 5.26 5.53
CA VAL A 14 -3.99 6.47 5.69
C VAL A 14 -4.95 7.61 5.98
N LEU A 15 -4.98 8.12 7.21
CA LEU A 15 -6.02 9.06 7.64
C LEU A 15 -5.58 10.52 7.67
N VAL A 16 -4.31 10.82 7.96
CA VAL A 16 -3.88 12.23 8.08
C VAL A 16 -2.63 12.51 7.27
N VAL A 17 -2.85 13.35 6.26
CA VAL A 17 -1.84 14.07 5.49
C VAL A 17 -1.51 15.33 6.28
N LEU A 18 -0.34 15.36 6.93
CA LEU A 18 0.07 16.49 7.78
C LEU A 18 0.55 17.71 6.97
N ASP A 19 0.63 17.62 5.64
CA ASP A 19 1.19 18.66 4.77
C ASP A 19 0.39 18.80 3.45
N GLN A 20 0.15 20.03 2.99
CA GLN A 20 -0.50 20.29 1.69
C GLN A 20 0.30 19.69 0.52
N ASP A 21 1.62 19.58 0.64
CA ASP A 21 2.46 18.90 -0.37
C ASP A 21 2.29 17.37 -0.34
N ALA A 22 1.87 16.81 0.79
CA ALA A 22 1.55 15.40 0.92
C ALA A 22 0.20 15.01 0.26
N VAL A 23 -0.62 15.98 -0.20
CA VAL A 23 -1.79 15.73 -1.07
C VAL A 23 -1.37 15.26 -2.47
N ILE A 24 -0.21 15.72 -2.97
CA ILE A 24 0.36 15.25 -4.25
C ILE A 24 0.90 13.83 -4.09
N GLY A 25 1.55 13.56 -2.96
CA GLY A 25 1.88 12.19 -2.54
C GLY A 25 0.62 11.32 -2.44
N LEU A 26 -0.48 11.84 -1.89
CA LEU A 26 -1.75 11.13 -1.67
C LEU A 26 -2.41 10.63 -2.97
N LYS A 27 -2.11 11.24 -4.12
CA LYS A 27 -2.60 10.73 -5.42
C LYS A 27 -1.86 9.49 -5.90
N LEU A 28 -0.69 9.22 -5.33
CA LEU A 28 0.19 8.09 -5.65
C LEU A 28 0.20 7.04 -4.52
N ILE A 29 0.05 7.43 -3.26
CA ILE A 29 0.37 6.55 -2.10
C ILE A 29 -0.71 5.49 -1.78
N PRO A 30 -1.99 5.83 -1.55
CA PRO A 30 -3.04 4.84 -1.23
C PRO A 30 -3.34 3.92 -2.42
N ARG A 31 -3.03 4.37 -3.64
CA ARG A 31 -3.21 3.58 -4.86
C ARG A 31 -2.20 2.45 -4.94
N GLU A 32 -0.99 2.57 -4.39
CA GLU A 32 0.12 1.66 -4.69
C GLU A 32 0.30 0.53 -3.65
N GLU A 33 -0.08 0.73 -2.38
CA GLU A 33 0.04 -0.32 -1.35
C GLU A 33 -0.93 -1.49 -1.56
N ALA A 34 -2.23 -1.20 -1.71
CA ALA A 34 -3.19 -2.21 -2.14
C ALA A 34 -2.83 -2.77 -3.53
N SER A 35 -2.35 -1.91 -4.43
CA SER A 35 -1.94 -2.26 -5.78
C SER A 35 -0.78 -3.24 -5.85
N ARG A 36 0.15 -3.26 -4.89
CA ARG A 36 1.23 -4.27 -4.85
C ARG A 36 0.68 -5.69 -4.92
N VAL A 37 -0.38 -5.99 -4.18
CA VAL A 37 -0.99 -7.32 -4.15
C VAL A 37 -2.11 -7.42 -5.18
N MET A 38 -2.92 -6.37 -5.32
CA MET A 38 -4.08 -6.35 -6.20
C MET A 38 -3.72 -6.39 -7.69
N LYS A 39 -2.67 -5.71 -8.13
CA LYS A 39 -2.32 -5.63 -9.56
C LYS A 39 -1.85 -6.96 -10.14
N PRO A 40 -0.96 -7.72 -9.47
CA PRO A 40 -0.66 -9.08 -9.90
C PRO A 40 -1.93 -9.95 -9.99
N LEU A 41 -2.80 -9.89 -8.99
CA LEU A 41 -4.05 -10.67 -9.00
C LEU A 41 -4.98 -10.28 -10.15
N LEU A 42 -5.08 -8.99 -10.49
CA LEU A 42 -6.00 -8.51 -11.53
C LEU A 42 -5.41 -8.62 -12.95
N HIS A 43 -4.10 -8.37 -13.10
CA HIS A 43 -3.46 -8.15 -14.40
C HIS A 43 -2.30 -9.11 -14.68
N GLY A 44 -1.82 -9.87 -13.68
CA GLY A 44 -0.69 -10.78 -13.81
C GLY A 44 0.67 -10.11 -13.68
N ASP A 45 0.75 -8.84 -13.27
CA ASP A 45 1.99 -8.10 -13.17
C ASP A 45 1.92 -6.98 -12.12
N TYR A 46 3.09 -6.54 -11.64
CA TYR A 46 3.22 -5.40 -10.74
C TYR A 46 2.98 -4.06 -11.48
N PRO A 47 2.62 -3.00 -10.76
CA PRO A 47 2.50 -1.65 -11.32
C PRO A 47 3.79 -1.18 -12.01
N THR A 48 3.65 -0.44 -13.11
CA THR A 48 4.80 0.18 -13.81
C THR A 48 5.58 1.13 -12.91
N SER A 49 4.89 1.89 -12.05
CA SER A 49 5.48 2.77 -11.03
C SER A 49 6.38 2.00 -10.07
N MET A 50 5.85 0.92 -9.47
CA MET A 50 6.61 0.04 -8.58
C MET A 50 7.84 -0.55 -9.27
N LYS A 51 7.71 -1.07 -10.50
CA LYS A 51 8.85 -1.62 -11.24
C LYS A 51 9.92 -0.56 -11.54
N LYS A 52 9.52 0.67 -11.86
CA LYS A 52 10.44 1.79 -12.12
C LYS A 52 11.22 2.21 -10.87
N ILE A 53 10.57 2.22 -9.70
CA ILE A 53 11.18 2.67 -8.44
C ILE A 53 12.02 1.54 -7.79
N ALA A 54 11.47 0.33 -7.76
CA ALA A 54 12.12 -0.83 -7.16
C ALA A 54 13.28 -1.36 -8.00
N GLY A 55 13.18 -1.26 -9.33
CA GLY A 55 14.18 -1.78 -10.26
C GLY A 55 14.35 -3.29 -10.08
N GLU A 56 15.59 -3.74 -9.93
CA GLU A 56 15.92 -5.16 -9.78
C GLU A 56 15.52 -5.76 -8.42
N ARG A 57 15.14 -4.94 -7.43
CA ARG A 57 14.70 -5.42 -6.10
C ARG A 57 13.32 -6.07 -6.12
N ILE A 58 12.50 -5.78 -7.14
CA ILE A 58 11.20 -6.43 -7.30
C ILE A 58 11.31 -7.61 -8.27
N PRO A 59 10.80 -8.80 -7.90
CA PRO A 59 10.83 -9.94 -8.82
C PRO A 59 9.94 -9.67 -10.04
N THR A 60 10.33 -10.25 -11.17
CA THR A 60 9.54 -10.21 -12.40
C THR A 60 8.88 -11.58 -12.62
N PHE A 61 7.60 -11.58 -12.95
CA PHE A 61 6.91 -12.80 -13.32
C PHE A 61 7.32 -13.25 -14.72
N THR A 62 7.55 -14.55 -14.88
CA THR A 62 7.55 -15.18 -16.21
C THR A 62 6.15 -15.16 -16.81
N ASP A 63 6.03 -15.35 -18.13
CA ASP A 63 4.73 -15.44 -18.81
C ASP A 63 3.82 -16.53 -18.21
N ARG A 64 4.42 -17.61 -17.71
CA ARG A 64 3.69 -18.70 -17.05
C ARG A 64 3.16 -18.26 -15.69
N GLU A 65 3.99 -17.66 -14.86
CA GLU A 65 3.60 -17.18 -13.53
C GLU A 65 2.57 -16.05 -13.60
N SER A 66 2.74 -15.13 -14.55
CA SER A 66 1.80 -14.04 -14.82
C SER A 66 0.39 -14.58 -15.12
N LYS A 67 0.30 -15.62 -15.94
CA LYS A 67 -0.98 -16.29 -16.24
C LYS A 67 -1.57 -17.04 -15.04
N LEU A 68 -0.72 -17.57 -14.15
CA LEU A 68 -1.17 -18.31 -12.97
C LEU A 68 -1.70 -17.38 -11.87
N VAL A 69 -1.07 -16.22 -11.66
CA VAL A 69 -1.47 -15.28 -10.61
C VAL A 69 -2.67 -14.42 -11.04
N LYS A 70 -2.82 -14.17 -12.34
CA LYS A 70 -3.96 -13.42 -12.86
C LYS A 70 -5.27 -14.18 -12.64
N GLY A 71 -6.18 -13.58 -11.89
CA GLY A 71 -7.47 -14.16 -11.54
C GLY A 71 -7.41 -15.26 -10.50
N SER A 72 -6.27 -15.42 -9.79
CA SER A 72 -6.09 -16.47 -8.77
C SER A 72 -6.77 -16.14 -7.44
N TYR A 73 -8.04 -15.75 -7.47
CA TYR A 73 -8.84 -15.43 -6.29
C TYR A 73 -10.33 -15.70 -6.57
N GLY A 74 -11.02 -16.35 -5.63
CA GLY A 74 -12.48 -16.50 -5.64
C GLY A 74 -13.19 -15.37 -4.90
N PHE A 75 -12.54 -14.81 -3.89
CA PHE A 75 -12.95 -13.58 -3.20
C PHE A 75 -11.71 -12.86 -2.66
N ILE A 76 -11.87 -11.58 -2.30
CA ILE A 76 -10.82 -10.77 -1.68
C ILE A 76 -11.36 -10.28 -0.33
N GLY A 77 -10.74 -10.75 0.75
CA GLY A 77 -11.00 -10.28 2.10
C GLY A 77 -10.11 -9.09 2.42
N LEU A 78 -10.68 -8.06 3.03
CA LEU A 78 -9.93 -6.91 3.53
C LEU A 78 -9.93 -6.94 5.06
N ILE A 79 -8.74 -6.91 5.64
CA ILE A 79 -8.53 -6.79 7.08
C ILE A 79 -8.06 -5.38 7.36
N HIS A 80 -8.79 -4.66 8.21
CA HIS A 80 -8.46 -3.31 8.64
C HIS A 80 -8.41 -3.25 10.17
N TYR A 81 -7.32 -2.72 10.72
CA TYR A 81 -7.12 -2.63 12.17
C TYR A 81 -6.68 -1.26 12.64
N THR A 82 -5.83 -0.59 11.88
CA THR A 82 -5.20 0.65 12.33
C THR A 82 -5.15 1.69 11.22
N ASN A 83 -5.04 2.92 11.69
CA ASN A 83 -4.89 4.09 10.87
C ASN A 83 -3.48 4.64 11.07
N ILE A 84 -2.82 4.99 9.98
CA ILE A 84 -1.45 5.54 10.01
C ILE A 84 -1.44 6.96 9.50
N ASN A 85 -0.63 7.80 10.16
CA ASN A 85 -0.35 9.15 9.71
C ASN A 85 0.90 9.12 8.84
N ILE A 86 0.89 9.87 7.75
CA ILE A 86 2.01 9.85 6.81
C ILE A 86 2.46 11.26 6.46
N THR A 87 3.76 11.39 6.20
CA THR A 87 4.35 12.58 5.59
C THR A 87 5.13 12.18 4.36
N TYR A 88 5.04 13.00 3.32
CA TYR A 88 5.87 12.84 2.13
C TYR A 88 7.31 13.29 2.43
N ASN A 89 8.29 12.48 2.04
CA ASN A 89 9.69 12.85 2.15
C ASN A 89 10.49 12.25 0.99
N SER A 90 10.85 13.08 0.02
CA SER A 90 11.63 12.67 -1.15
C SER A 90 13.08 12.31 -0.83
N LEU A 91 13.64 12.76 0.31
CA LEU A 91 15.01 12.43 0.71
C LEU A 91 15.16 10.93 1.00
N VAL A 92 14.06 10.25 1.33
CA VAL A 92 14.04 8.79 1.53
C VAL A 92 14.38 8.06 0.23
N LEU A 93 14.12 8.65 -0.95
CA LEU A 93 14.50 8.09 -2.24
C LEU A 93 16.01 8.17 -2.50
N GLU A 94 16.74 9.04 -1.82
CA GLU A 94 18.20 9.17 -1.95
C GLU A 94 18.95 8.10 -1.15
N SER A 95 18.26 7.36 -0.28
CA SER A 95 18.88 6.29 0.50
C SER A 95 19.22 5.07 -0.38
N ASN A 96 20.33 4.39 -0.03
CA ASN A 96 20.75 3.16 -0.70
C ASN A 96 20.00 1.92 -0.20
N LEU A 97 19.46 1.98 1.03
CA LEU A 97 18.68 0.90 1.64
C LEU A 97 17.22 1.32 1.65
N ARG A 98 16.49 0.90 0.62
CA ARG A 98 15.05 1.18 0.46
C ARG A 98 14.24 -0.11 0.55
N ASP A 99 13.27 -0.09 1.46
CA ASP A 99 12.18 -1.04 1.50
C ASP A 99 10.98 -0.50 0.68
N PHE A 100 9.88 -1.24 0.69
CA PHE A 100 8.66 -0.84 -0.02
C PHE A 100 8.12 0.52 0.45
N SER A 101 8.14 0.79 1.77
CA SER A 101 7.66 2.05 2.33
C SER A 101 8.55 3.23 1.93
N ALA A 102 9.87 3.02 1.89
CA ALA A 102 10.84 3.99 1.41
C ALA A 102 10.69 4.28 -0.09
N ASP A 103 10.38 3.27 -0.90
CA ASP A 103 10.09 3.43 -2.34
C ASP A 103 8.82 4.25 -2.59
N MET A 104 7.90 4.30 -1.62
CA MET A 104 6.74 5.18 -1.67
C MET A 104 7.07 6.64 -1.37
N ALA A 105 8.31 6.97 -0.97
CA ALA A 105 8.73 8.28 -0.46
C ALA A 105 7.88 8.75 0.73
N VAL A 106 7.52 7.79 1.60
CA VAL A 106 6.64 8.01 2.75
C VAL A 106 7.37 7.74 4.04
N LEU A 107 7.21 8.64 4.99
CA LEU A 107 7.47 8.38 6.40
C LEU A 107 6.15 8.10 7.09
N MET A 108 6.02 6.90 7.63
CA MET A 108 4.90 6.50 8.47
C MET A 108 5.19 6.98 9.88
N HIS A 109 4.35 7.87 10.38
CA HIS A 109 4.31 8.20 11.80
C HIS A 109 3.43 7.16 12.46
N GLY A 110 3.98 6.45 13.44
CA GLY A 110 3.18 5.57 14.28
C GLY A 110 2.04 6.39 14.89
N SER A 111 0.87 5.78 15.05
CA SER A 111 -0.07 6.26 16.05
C SER A 111 0.62 6.06 17.39
N ASP A 112 1.35 7.05 17.89
CA ASP A 112 1.80 7.02 19.27
C ASP A 112 0.53 6.92 20.11
N LEU A 113 0.29 5.75 20.69
CA LEU A 113 -0.85 5.48 21.57
C LEU A 113 -0.85 6.39 22.82
N PHE A 114 0.16 7.27 22.95
CA PHE A 114 0.45 8.13 24.09
C PHE A 114 0.88 9.56 23.71
N GLU A 115 0.79 9.98 22.44
CA GLU A 115 0.96 11.39 22.12
C GLU A 115 -0.29 12.17 22.52
N ASN A 116 -0.12 13.17 23.40
CA ASN A 116 -1.18 14.05 23.91
C ASN A 116 -1.73 15.02 22.83
N ALA A 117 -1.76 14.62 21.57
CA ALA A 117 -2.39 15.38 20.50
C ALA A 117 -3.91 15.10 20.53
N GLU A 118 -4.69 16.13 20.80
CA GLU A 118 -6.15 16.10 20.74
C GLU A 118 -6.57 15.90 19.27
N TYR A 119 -6.83 14.66 18.88
CA TYR A 119 -7.42 14.36 17.58
C TYR A 119 -8.94 14.54 17.67
N PRO A 120 -9.59 15.24 16.72
CA PRO A 120 -11.05 15.31 16.68
C PRO A 120 -11.63 13.90 16.60
N ILE A 121 -12.49 13.55 17.57
CA ILE A 121 -13.14 12.24 17.63
C ILE A 121 -14.23 12.23 16.57
N GLU A 122 -13.95 11.53 15.49
CA GLU A 122 -14.77 11.54 14.30
C GLU A 122 -14.96 10.04 13.94
N PRO A 123 -16.18 9.55 13.65
CA PRO A 123 -16.47 8.12 13.60
C PRO A 123 -16.02 7.51 12.25
N TRP A 124 -14.72 7.28 12.09
CA TRP A 124 -14.16 6.77 10.83
C TRP A 124 -13.72 5.31 10.95
N GLY A 125 -14.47 4.46 10.26
CA GLY A 125 -14.12 3.06 10.01
C GLY A 125 -14.84 2.48 8.80
N LEU A 126 -16.00 3.03 8.43
CA LEU A 126 -16.76 2.66 7.23
C LEU A 126 -17.64 3.84 6.77
N ILE A 127 -17.09 4.74 5.95
CA ILE A 127 -17.89 5.55 5.01
C ILE A 127 -17.22 5.46 3.64
#